data_AF-A0A0D0AD32-F1
#
_entry.id   AF-A0A0D0AD32-F1
#
_cell.length_a   1.000
_cell.length_b   1.000
_cell.length_c   1.000
_cell.angle_alpha   90.00
_cell.angle_beta   90.00
_cell.angle_gamma   90.00
#
_symmetry.space_group_name_H-M   'P 1'
#
loop_
_entity.id
_entity.type
_entity.pdbx_description
1 polymer ?
#
loop_
_entity_poly.entity_id
_entity_poly.type
_entity_poly.pdbx_seq_one_letter_code
_entity_poly.pdbx_strand_id
1 'polypeptide(L)' 'GHELPAHLKGHGIQGTDKLRFSCKWNSCGVELNRENVVRHVKEKHLVINYACDICNQTFTRKYNLFTHCKKCH' A
#
# COMPACT_ATOMS: atom_id res chain seq x y z
N GLY A 1 8.30 -11.06 16.76
CA GLY A 1 8.50 -10.99 15.30
C GLY A 1 7.15 -11.08 14.65
N HIS A 2 6.63 -9.97 14.13
CA HIS A 2 5.21 -9.87 13.74
C HIS A 2 5.02 -10.31 12.29
N GLU A 3 4.24 -11.37 12.16
CA GLU A 3 3.96 -12.15 10.98
C GLU A 3 3.07 -11.36 10.01
N LEU A 4 3.72 -10.53 9.18
CA LEU A 4 3.11 -9.79 8.07
C LEU A 4 2.19 -10.64 7.17
N PRO A 5 2.48 -11.93 6.88
CA PRO A 5 1.60 -12.77 6.07
C PRO A 5 0.33 -13.26 6.79
N ALA A 6 0.41 -13.50 8.10
CA ALA A 6 -0.72 -13.99 8.91
C ALA A 6 -1.72 -12.87 9.24
N HIS A 7 -1.24 -11.64 9.46
CA HIS A 7 -2.08 -10.46 9.63
C HIS A 7 -2.95 -10.19 8.38
N LEU A 8 -2.41 -10.43 7.19
CA LEU A 8 -3.14 -10.27 5.94
C LEU A 8 -4.26 -11.31 5.76
N LYS A 9 -4.20 -12.45 6.45
CA LYS A 9 -5.21 -13.51 6.43
C LYS A 9 -6.40 -13.22 7.35
N GLY A 10 -6.20 -12.38 8.38
CA GLY A 10 -7.24 -11.90 9.31
C GLY A 10 -8.16 -10.82 8.72
N HIS A 11 -7.95 -10.41 7.47
CA HIS A 11 -8.77 -9.41 6.79
C HIS A 11 -10.20 -9.85 6.44
N GLY A 12 -10.66 -11.04 6.88
CA GLY A 12 -12.06 -11.44 6.90
C GLY A 12 -12.84 -10.91 5.70
N ILE A 13 -12.41 -11.26 4.49
CA ILE A 13 -13.02 -10.77 3.25
C ILE A 13 -14.37 -11.45 3.13
N GLN A 14 -15.39 -10.85 3.74
CA GLN A 14 -16.78 -11.24 3.59
C GLN A 14 -17.55 -9.95 3.35
N GLY A 15 -17.93 -9.72 2.10
CA GLY A 15 -18.67 -8.53 1.71
C GLY A 15 -18.72 -8.32 0.21
N THR A 16 -19.94 -8.33 -0.31
CA THR A 16 -20.34 -8.16 -1.70
C THR A 16 -20.12 -6.73 -2.20
N ASP A 17 -19.47 -6.61 -3.35
CA ASP A 17 -19.44 -5.58 -4.41
C ASP A 17 -19.47 -4.05 -4.13
N LYS A 18 -19.77 -3.56 -2.91
CA LYS A 18 -19.81 -2.11 -2.58
C LYS A 18 -19.19 -1.73 -1.22
N LEU A 19 -18.49 -2.64 -0.54
CA LEU A 19 -17.98 -2.37 0.80
C LEU A 19 -16.74 -1.45 0.80
N ARG A 20 -16.85 -0.34 1.53
CA ARG A 20 -15.69 0.37 2.09
C ARG A 20 -15.06 -0.51 3.18
N PHE A 21 -13.74 -0.60 3.16
CA PHE A 21 -12.92 -1.38 4.07
C PHE A 21 -12.22 -0.42 5.04
N SER A 22 -12.41 -0.63 6.33
CA SER A 22 -11.74 0.16 7.36
C SER A 22 -10.34 -0.38 7.63
N CYS A 23 -9.36 0.53 7.63
CA CYS A 23 -8.00 0.22 8.06
C CYS A 23 -7.98 -0.03 9.57
N LYS A 24 -7.72 -1.27 9.97
CA LYS A 24 -7.62 -1.69 11.38
C LYS A 24 -6.21 -1.51 11.96
N TRP A 25 -5.36 -0.72 11.30
CA TRP A 25 -4.05 -0.37 11.85
C TRP A 25 -4.21 0.51 13.09
N ASN A 26 -3.33 0.32 14.07
CA ASN A 26 -3.37 1.04 15.33
C ASN A 26 -3.35 2.56 15.09
N SER A 27 -4.40 3.26 15.55
CA SER A 27 -4.63 4.70 15.37
C SER A 27 -4.89 5.17 13.92
N CYS A 28 -5.39 4.32 13.02
CA CYS A 28 -5.73 4.73 11.65
C CYS A 28 -7.23 4.92 11.39
N GLY A 29 -8.03 3.85 11.42
CA GLY A 29 -9.49 3.92 11.25
C GLY A 29 -10.01 4.38 9.89
N VAL A 30 -9.14 4.62 8.89
CA VAL A 30 -9.55 5.18 7.59
C VAL A 30 -10.33 4.14 6.77
N GLU A 31 -11.49 4.52 6.23
CA GLU A 31 -12.27 3.71 5.30
C GLU A 31 -11.88 3.97 3.84
N LEU A 32 -11.58 2.90 3.12
CA LEU A 32 -11.13 2.92 1.73
C LEU A 32 -11.71 1.74 0.96
N ASN A 33 -11.80 1.82 -0.36
CA ASN A 33 -12.15 0.65 -1.19
C ASN A 33 -11.09 -0.45 -1.07
N ARG A 34 -11.45 -1.68 -1.46
CA ARG A 34 -10.57 -2.87 -1.37
C ARG A 34 -9.20 -2.63 -2.02
N GLU A 35 -9.19 -2.05 -3.21
CA GLU A 35 -7.99 -1.71 -3.97
C GLU A 35 -7.13 -0.65 -3.27
N ASN A 36 -7.76 0.24 -2.51
CA ASN A 36 -7.12 1.38 -1.88
C ASN A 36 -6.60 1.06 -0.48
N VAL A 37 -7.22 0.13 0.27
CA VAL A 37 -6.72 -0.31 1.59
C VAL A 37 -5.32 -0.88 1.49
N VAL A 38 -5.07 -1.76 0.51
CA VAL A 38 -3.74 -2.38 0.35
C VAL A 38 -2.69 -1.30 0.09
N ARG A 39 -3.00 -0.34 -0.79
CA ARG A 39 -2.12 0.78 -1.09
C ARG A 39 -1.89 1.67 0.14
N HIS A 40 -2.94 2.01 0.86
CA HIS A 40 -2.88 2.83 2.05
C HIS A 40 -1.96 2.23 3.11
N VAL A 41 -2.09 0.93 3.40
CA VAL A 41 -1.22 0.25 4.38
C VAL A 41 0.24 0.33 3.96
N LYS A 42 0.54 0.09 2.67
CA LYS A 42 1.91 0.19 2.14
C LYS A 42 2.48 1.60 2.26
N GLU A 43 1.71 2.63 1.90
CA GLU A 43 2.16 4.03 1.89
C GLU A 43 2.23 4.64 3.30
N LYS A 44 1.26 4.34 4.18
CA LYS A 44 1.10 5.03 5.48
C LYS A 44 1.67 4.28 6.67
N HIS A 45 1.70 2.96 6.62
CA HIS A 45 2.07 2.15 7.77
C HIS A 45 3.38 1.41 7.60
N LEU A 46 3.60 0.86 6.41
CA LEU A 46 4.85 0.19 6.07
C LEU A 46 5.88 1.16 5.48
N VAL A 47 5.46 2.39 5.13
CA VAL A 47 6.30 3.45 4.55
C VAL A 47 7.15 2.90 3.39
N ILE A 48 6.54 2.05 2.55
CA ILE A 48 7.25 1.42 1.45
C ILE A 48 7.46 2.45 0.35
N ASN A 49 8.70 2.87 0.19
CA ASN A 49 9.17 3.67 -0.92
C ASN A 49 9.91 2.81 -1.96
N TYR A 50 9.79 3.22 -3.23
CA TYR A 50 10.49 2.63 -4.36
C TYR A 50 11.60 3.59 -4.77
N ALA A 51 12.85 3.20 -4.56
CA ALA A 51 13.99 3.97 -5.02
C ALA A 51 14.28 3.66 -6.49
N CYS A 52 14.70 4.65 -7.26
CA CYS A 52 15.31 4.43 -8.56
C CYS A 52 16.75 3.95 -8.37
N ASP A 53 17.11 2.81 -8.95
CA ASP A 53 18.49 2.29 -8.87
C ASP A 53 19.51 3.14 -9.64
N ILE A 54 19.06 4.03 -10.52
CA ILE A 54 19.94 4.88 -11.35
C ILE A 54 20.25 6.21 -10.67
N CYS A 55 19.24 6.88 -10.10
CA CYS A 55 19.40 8.22 -9.50
C CYS A 55 19.02 8.29 -8.01
N ASN A 56 18.71 7.16 -7.38
CA ASN A 56 18.30 7.05 -5.98
C ASN A 56 17.08 7.89 -5.56
N GLN A 57 16.34 8.48 -6.50
CA GLN A 57 15.10 9.18 -6.17
C GLN A 57 14.06 8.19 -5.64
N THR A 58 13.44 8.56 -4.51
CA THR A 58 12.43 7.74 -3.85
C THR A 58 11.02 8.16 -4.25
N PHE A 59 10.20 7.18 -4.61
CA PHE A 59 8.81 7.36 -4.99
C PHE A 59 7.91 6.56 -4.06
N THR A 60 6.75 7.11 -3.71
CA THR A 60 5.75 6.39 -2.90
C THR A 60 5.00 5.31 -3.70
N ARG A 61 5.12 5.30 -5.03
CA ARG A 61 4.40 4.40 -5.92
C ARG A 61 5.28 3.83 -7.02
N LYS A 62 5.10 2.54 -7.30
CA LYS A 62 5.80 1.82 -8.38
C LYS A 62 5.52 2.44 -9.77
N TYR A 63 4.28 2.86 -10.03
CA TYR A 63 3.93 3.53 -11.30
C TYR A 63 4.72 4.84 -11.50
N ASN A 64 4.91 5.61 -10.43
CA ASN A 64 5.67 6.85 -10.48
C ASN A 64 7.16 6.56 -10.75
N LEU A 65 7.73 5.58 -10.06
CA LEU A 65 9.11 5.13 -10.33
C LEU A 65 9.26 4.68 -11.79
N PHE A 66 8.32 3.88 -12.31
CA PHE A 66 8.37 3.38 -13.68
C PHE A 66 8.31 4.51 -14.71
N THR A 67 7.40 5.46 -14.51
CA THR A 67 7.26 6.63 -15.39
C THR A 67 8.48 7.55 -15.29
N HIS A 68 9.03 7.73 -14.09
CA HIS A 68 10.28 8.44 -13.87
C HIS A 68 11.42 7.78 -14.64
N CYS A 69 11.58 6.46 -14.49
CA CYS A 69 12.61 5.71 -15.19
C CYS A 69 12.45 5.92 -16.70
N LYS A 70 11.26 5.67 -17.27
CA LYS A 70 11.02 5.84 -18.72
C LYS A 70 11.24 7.25 -19.27
N LYS A 71 11.10 8.29 -18.44
CA LYS A 71 11.22 9.69 -18.88
C LYS A 71 12.61 10.26 -18.63
N CYS A 72 13.29 9.79 -17.59
CA CYS A 72 14.57 10.32 -17.13
C CYS A 72 15.76 9.46 -17.58
N HIS A 73 15.52 8.19 -17.90
CA HIS A 73 16.51 7.16 -18.22
C HIS A 73 16.04 6.30 -19.40
#